data_AF-A0A2M7E8W7-F1
#
_entry.id   AF-A0A2M7E8W7-F1
#
_cell.length_a   1.000
_cell.length_b   1.000
_cell.length_c   1.000
_cell.angle_alpha   90.00
_cell.angle_beta   90.00
_cell.angle_gamma   90.00
#
_symmetry.space_group_name_H-M   'P 1'
#
loop_
_entity.id
_entity.type
_entity.pdbx_description
1 polymer ?
#
loop_
_entity_poly.entity_id
_entity_poly.type
_entity_poly.pdbx_seq_one_letter_code
_entity_poly.pdbx_strand_id
1 'polypeptide(L)'
;MVNNSRFLILPWVRIKHLASKLLAANVRVLPSDWLNIHGHPIYLLETFVERDRFKGTCYKSANWSYIGQTKGTSKKGHKHFSHGIIKDIYLYPLRKDFRKFLL
;
A
#
# COMPACT_ATOMS: atom_id res chain seq x y z
N MET A 1 2.17 -7.37 -9.12
CA MET A 1 1.71 -6.68 -7.88
C MET A 1 2.49 -5.38 -7.75
N VAL A 2 1.91 -4.32 -7.17
CA VAL A 2 2.58 -3.01 -7.04
C VAL A 2 2.49 -2.48 -5.62
N ASN A 3 3.59 -1.87 -5.15
CA ASN A 3 3.71 -1.31 -3.81
C ASN A 3 3.60 0.22 -3.83
N ASN A 4 2.73 0.77 -2.98
CA ASN A 4 2.74 2.19 -2.67
C ASN A 4 3.76 2.49 -1.56
N SER A 5 4.99 2.81 -1.98
CA SER A 5 6.14 2.94 -1.11
C SER A 5 6.20 4.27 -0.36
N ARG A 6 5.63 5.35 -0.92
CA ARG A 6 5.66 6.68 -0.32
C ARG A 6 4.37 7.44 -0.63
N PHE A 7 3.59 7.68 0.41
CA PHE A 7 2.42 8.54 0.37
C PHE A 7 2.58 9.65 1.40
N LEU A 8 2.74 10.89 0.93
CA LEU A 8 3.07 12.04 1.78
C LEU A 8 2.09 13.18 1.49
N ILE A 9 1.51 13.72 2.56
CA ILE A 9 0.82 15.00 2.56
C ILE A 9 1.61 15.91 3.48
N LEU A 10 1.99 17.08 2.96
CA LEU A 10 2.83 18.02 3.71
C LEU A 10 2.06 18.62 4.90
N PRO A 11 2.71 18.88 6.05
CA PRO A 11 2.02 19.25 7.29
C PRO A 11 1.15 20.52 7.22
N TRP A 12 1.47 21.43 6.29
CA TRP A 12 0.72 22.66 6.07
C TRP A 12 -0.57 22.44 5.25
N VAL A 13 -0.72 21.30 4.58
CA VAL A 13 -1.93 20.95 3.83
C VAL A 13 -2.95 20.33 4.78
N ARG A 14 -3.94 21.12 5.20
CA ARG A 14 -4.99 20.69 6.13
C ARG A 14 -6.35 20.67 5.44
N ILE A 15 -6.62 19.60 4.70
CA ILE A 15 -7.90 19.38 4.01
C ILE A 15 -8.52 18.09 4.53
N LYS A 16 -9.79 18.19 4.99
CA LYS A 16 -10.53 17.06 5.55
C LYS A 16 -10.64 15.94 4.51
N HIS A 17 -10.32 14.71 4.90
CA HIS A 17 -10.40 13.50 4.05
C HIS A 17 -9.56 13.52 2.77
N LEU A 18 -8.61 14.46 2.62
CA LEU A 18 -7.78 14.55 1.40
C LEU A 18 -7.03 13.24 1.12
N ALA A 19 -6.43 12.66 2.17
CA ALA A 19 -5.65 11.44 2.05
C ALA A 19 -6.43 10.28 1.41
N SER A 20 -7.62 9.98 1.94
CA SER A 20 -8.43 8.88 1.42
C SER A 20 -9.03 9.19 0.06
N LYS A 21 -9.40 10.46 -0.19
CA LYS A 21 -9.88 10.90 -1.50
C LYS A 21 -8.81 10.73 -2.59
N LEU A 22 -7.57 11.14 -2.29
CA LEU A 22 -6.43 10.96 -3.21
C LEU A 22 -6.14 9.48 -3.44
N LEU A 23 -6.10 8.66 -2.38
CA LEU A 23 -5.88 7.22 -2.52
C LEU A 23 -6.96 6.58 -3.42
N ALA A 24 -8.23 6.88 -3.18
CA ALA A 24 -9.33 6.34 -3.98
C ALA A 24 -9.28 6.81 -5.44
N ALA A 25 -8.90 8.06 -5.69
CA ALA A 25 -8.71 8.57 -7.06
C ALA A 25 -7.55 7.84 -7.77
N ASN A 26 -6.40 7.70 -7.12
CA ASN A 26 -5.23 7.03 -7.68
C ASN A 26 -5.53 5.57 -8.03
N VAL A 27 -6.18 4.83 -7.12
CA VAL A 27 -6.53 3.41 -7.32
C VAL A 27 -7.41 3.18 -8.56
N ARG A 28 -8.22 4.16 -8.98
CA ARG A 28 -9.07 4.04 -10.17
C ARG A 28 -8.30 4.16 -11.48
N VAL A 29 -7.26 4.99 -11.51
CA VAL A 29 -6.52 5.33 -12.73
C VAL A 29 -5.26 4.47 -12.87
N LEU A 30 -4.64 4.11 -11.75
CA LEU A 30 -3.39 3.35 -11.72
C LEU A 30 -3.39 2.06 -12.58
N PRO A 31 -4.46 1.24 -12.64
CA PRO A 31 -4.45 0.01 -13.44
C PRO A 31 -4.33 0.28 -14.95
N SER A 32 -5.03 1.31 -15.45
CA SER A 32 -4.96 1.68 -16.87
C SER A 32 -3.62 2.31 -17.22
N ASP A 33 -3.15 3.24 -16.38
CA ASP A 33 -1.87 3.91 -16.60
C ASP A 33 -0.71 2.91 -16.58
N TRP A 34 -0.75 1.98 -15.61
CA TRP A 34 0.26 0.93 -15.51
C TRP A 34 0.30 0.05 -16.75
N LEU A 35 -0.87 -0.38 -17.25
CA LEU A 35 -0.94 -1.18 -18.47
C LEU A 35 -0.38 -0.42 -19.68
N ASN A 36 -0.71 0.86 -19.81
CA ASN A 36 -0.23 1.69 -20.92
C ASN A 36 1.30 1.90 -20.88
N ILE A 37 1.88 2.08 -19.69
CA ILE A 37 3.31 2.36 -19.54
C ILE A 37 4.16 1.08 -19.57
N HIS A 38 3.71 0.02 -18.91
CA HIS A 38 4.50 -1.20 -18.70
C HIS A 38 4.06 -2.39 -19.55
N GLY A 39 2.94 -2.29 -20.29
CA GLY A 39 2.47 -3.34 -21.20
C GLY A 39 1.88 -4.57 -20.52
N HIS A 40 1.71 -4.56 -19.20
CA HIS A 40 1.10 -5.66 -18.46
C HIS A 40 0.17 -5.15 -17.35
N PRO A 41 -0.89 -5.88 -16.99
CA PRO A 41 -1.83 -5.44 -15.96
C PRO A 41 -1.26 -5.60 -14.55
N ILE A 42 -1.94 -4.94 -13.60
CA ILE A 42 -1.74 -5.11 -12.16
C ILE A 42 -3.05 -5.57 -11.52
N TYR A 43 -2.92 -6.49 -10.55
CA TYR A 43 -4.07 -7.16 -9.96
C TYR A 43 -4.27 -6.82 -8.47
N LEU A 44 -3.21 -6.38 -7.81
CA LEU A 44 -3.16 -6.14 -6.39
C LEU A 44 -2.21 -4.99 -6.08
N LEU A 45 -2.67 -4.07 -5.24
CA LEU A 45 -1.87 -3.04 -4.61
C LEU A 45 -1.57 -3.42 -3.17
N GLU A 46 -0.37 -3.10 -2.70
CA GLU A 46 0.02 -3.21 -1.30
C GLU A 46 0.64 -1.94 -0.77
N THR A 47 0.60 -1.79 0.56
CA THR A 47 1.36 -0.77 1.27
C THR A 47 1.68 -1.24 2.68
N PHE A 48 2.72 -0.64 3.25
CA PHE A 48 3.20 -0.92 4.60
C PHE A 48 3.17 0.36 5.42
N VAL A 49 2.45 0.32 6.54
CA VAL A 49 2.30 1.46 7.44
C VAL A 49 3.01 1.15 8.74
N GLU A 50 3.98 1.96 9.12
CA GLU A 50 4.66 1.83 10.41
C GLU A 50 3.68 2.04 11.55
N ARG A 51 3.42 0.98 12.32
CA ARG A 51 2.30 0.88 13.26
C ARG A 51 2.38 1.93 14.37
N ASP A 52 3.57 2.12 14.93
CA ASP A 52 3.77 2.98 16.09
C ASP A 52 3.74 4.47 15.74
N ARG A 53 3.96 4.81 14.46
CA ARG A 53 3.92 6.20 13.97
C ARG A 53 2.59 6.57 13.35
N PHE A 54 1.90 5.63 12.73
CA PHE A 54 0.72 5.92 11.92
C PHE A 54 -0.39 4.89 12.13
N LYS A 55 -1.63 5.37 12.34
CA LYS A 55 -2.82 4.52 12.52
C LYS A 55 -3.36 3.87 11.23
N GLY A 56 -2.82 4.26 10.07
CA GLY A 56 -3.30 3.81 8.76
C GLY A 56 -4.73 4.24 8.40
N THR A 57 -5.28 5.27 9.07
CA THR A 57 -6.69 5.66 8.95
C THR A 57 -7.12 5.96 7.51
N CYS A 58 -6.27 6.62 6.73
CA CYS A 58 -6.58 6.94 5.34
C CYS A 58 -6.79 5.69 4.49
N TYR A 59 -5.95 4.67 4.65
CA TYR A 59 -6.07 3.39 3.96
C TYR A 59 -7.36 2.65 4.36
N LYS A 60 -7.65 2.57 5.66
CA LYS A 60 -8.91 1.98 6.17
C LYS A 60 -10.14 2.67 5.57
N SER A 61 -10.13 4.01 5.55
CA SER A 61 -11.25 4.79 4.99
C SER A 61 -11.32 4.78 3.47
N ALA A 62 -10.29 4.31 2.78
CA ALA A 62 -10.22 4.19 1.32
C ALA A 62 -10.47 2.73 0.85
N ASN A 63 -11.08 1.89 1.69
CA ASN A 63 -11.40 0.49 1.42
C ASN A 63 -10.18 -0.44 1.21
N TRP A 64 -9.02 -0.10 1.78
CA TRP A 64 -7.90 -1.02 1.83
C TRP A 64 -8.10 -2.02 2.98
N SER A 65 -7.84 -3.30 2.69
CA SER A 65 -7.97 -4.39 3.65
C SER A 65 -6.67 -4.59 4.43
N TYR A 66 -6.75 -4.49 5.75
CA TYR A 66 -5.66 -4.91 6.64
C TYR A 66 -5.53 -6.44 6.60
N ILE A 67 -4.31 -6.96 6.41
CA ILE A 67 -4.08 -8.41 6.29
C ILE A 67 -3.10 -8.99 7.31
N GLY A 68 -2.46 -8.15 8.13
CA GLY A 68 -1.49 -8.59 9.13
C GLY A 68 -0.32 -7.65 9.27
N GLN A 69 0.77 -8.15 9.84
CA GLN A 69 1.92 -7.36 10.26
C GLN A 69 3.23 -7.96 9.78
N THR A 70 4.20 -7.10 9.52
CA THR A 70 5.58 -7.54 9.31
C THR A 70 6.20 -8.00 10.63
N LYS A 71 7.22 -8.84 10.55
CA LYS A 71 7.94 -9.37 11.72
C LYS A 71 8.93 -8.37 12.35
N GLY A 72 9.05 -7.15 11.82
CA GLY A 72 10.05 -6.18 12.25
C GLY A 72 11.50 -6.58 11.92
N THR A 73 11.69 -7.35 10.85
CA THR A 73 13.01 -7.75 10.36
C THR A 73 13.33 -7.08 9.03
N SER A 74 14.61 -6.78 8.82
CA SER A 74 15.14 -6.32 7.54
C SER A 74 16.22 -7.29 7.05
N LYS A 75 16.31 -7.44 5.73
CA LYS A 75 17.33 -8.26 5.08
C LYS A 75 18.51 -7.36 4.70
N LYS A 76 19.72 -7.72 5.14
CA LYS A 76 20.96 -7.08 4.68
C LYS A 76 21.93 -8.18 4.26
N GLY A 77 22.09 -8.34 2.94
CA GLY A 77 22.80 -9.49 2.35
C GLY A 77 22.07 -10.81 2.60
N HIS A 78 22.80 -11.83 3.03
CA HIS A 78 22.25 -13.15 3.40
C HIS A 78 21.74 -13.21 4.85
N LYS A 79 21.87 -12.13 5.63
CA LYS A 79 21.49 -12.11 7.05
C LYS A 79 20.21 -11.31 7.26
N HIS A 80 19.36 -11.81 8.16
CA HIS A 80 18.19 -11.11 8.67
C HIS A 80 18.53 -10.44 10.00
N PHE A 81 18.22 -9.16 10.12
CA PHE A 81 18.42 -8.39 11.33
C PHE A 81 17.05 -7.94 11.85
N SER A 82 16.78 -8.19 13.13
CA SER A 82 15.59 -7.68 13.79
C SER A 82 15.84 -6.23 14.20
N HIS A 83 14.98 -5.32 13.72
CA HIS A 83 14.99 -3.91 14.13
C HIS A 83 13.73 -3.55 14.92
N GLY A 84 12.80 -4.49 15.12
CA GLY A 84 11.61 -4.31 15.96
C GLY A 84 10.51 -3.41 15.37
N ILE A 85 10.74 -2.75 14.23
CA ILE A 85 9.76 -1.84 13.63
C ILE A 85 8.70 -2.65 12.89
N ILE A 86 7.54 -2.81 13.52
CA ILE A 86 6.39 -3.52 12.97
C ILE A 86 5.62 -2.60 12.03
N LYS A 87 5.26 -3.13 10.85
CA LYS A 87 4.41 -2.44 9.89
C LYS A 87 3.11 -3.21 9.71
N ASP A 88 1.99 -2.50 9.75
CA ASP A 88 0.71 -3.01 9.30
C ASP A 88 0.71 -3.11 7.77
N ILE A 89 0.19 -4.21 7.26
CA ILE A 89 0.12 -4.50 5.82
C ILE A 89 -1.32 -4.29 5.37
N TYR A 90 -1.49 -3.43 4.36
CA TYR A 90 -2.77 -3.18 3.72
C TYR A 90 -2.74 -3.56 2.26
N LEU A 91 -3.81 -4.20 1.78
CA LEU A 91 -4.00 -4.61 0.40
C LEU A 91 -5.23 -3.96 -0.22
N TYR A 92 -5.15 -3.66 -1.51
CA TYR A 92 -6.30 -3.28 -2.32
C TYR A 92 -6.37 -4.16 -3.58
N PRO A 93 -7.30 -5.14 -3.61
CA PRO A 93 -7.57 -5.93 -4.81
C PRO A 93 -8.15 -5.07 -5.93
N LEU A 94 -7.54 -5.09 -7.11
CA LEU A 94 -8.05 -4.40 -8.30
C LEU A 94 -9.07 -5.26 -9.07
N ARG A 95 -9.05 -6.57 -8.85
CA ARG A 95 -10.01 -7.54 -9.36
C ARG A 95 -10.39 -8.55 -8.28
N LYS A 96 -11.58 -9.15 -8.39
CA LYS A 96 -12.05 -10.18 -7.45
C LYS A 96 -11.19 -11.45 -7.50
N ASP A 97 -10.70 -11.80 -8.69
CA ASP A 97 -9.90 -13.00 -8.97
C ASP A 97 -8.39 -12.78 -8.92
N PHE A 98 -7.94 -11.66 -8.32
CA PHE A 98 -6.53 -11.27 -8.28
C PHE A 98 -5.57 -12.38 -7.82
N ARG A 99 -6.01 -13.25 -6.92
CA ARG A 99 -5.22 -14.38 -6.38
C ARG A 99 -4.79 -15.38 -7.46
N LYS A 100 -5.56 -15.53 -8.54
CA LYS A 100 -5.21 -16.44 -9.66
C LYS A 100 -3.99 -15.95 -10.44
N PHE A 101 -3.63 -14.68 -10.30
CA PHE A 101 -2.54 -14.03 -11.03
C PHE A 101 -1.33 -13.68 -10.15
N LEU A 102 -1.26 -14.24 -8.94
CA LEU A 102 -0.17 -13.99 -7.96
C LEU A 102 0.71 -15.22 -7.69
N LEU A 103 0.60 -16.26 -8.52
CA LEU A 103 1.37 -17.50 -8.42
C LEU A 103 2.47 -17.53 -9.49
#